data_AF-A0A8J2HLH9-F1
#
_entry.id   AF-A0A8J2HLH9-F1
#
_cell.length_a   1.000
_cell.length_b   1.000
_cell.length_c   1.000
_cell.angle_alpha   90.00
_cell.angle_beta   90.00
_cell.angle_gamma   90.00
#
_symmetry.space_group_name_H-M   'P 1'
#
loop_
_entity.id
_entity.type
_entity.pdbx_description
1 polymer ?
#
loop_
_entity_poly.entity_id
_entity_poly.type
_entity_poly.pdbx_seq_one_letter_code
_entity_poly.pdbx_strand_id
1 'polypeptide(L)'
;MHCVPFGICWQFFKLWFDSRYYEKDFYLGTTVDEIDELLLSFRPSMNVSRTPRRISDQAHFKAHELVIWLLSYSLAVLNKFLPSKYVYHWSLLVEAISLLLKT
;
A
#
# COMPACT_ATOMS: atom_id res chain seq x y z
N MET A 1 -8.39 -7.86 14.68
CA MET A 1 -8.35 -7.20 13.34
C MET A 1 -7.27 -7.83 12.44
N HIS A 2 -7.34 -9.14 12.15
CA HIS A 2 -6.31 -9.85 11.36
C HIS A 2 -6.72 -10.07 9.89
N CYS A 3 -8.02 -10.02 9.57
CA CYS A 3 -8.55 -10.38 8.26
C CYS A 3 -8.34 -9.31 7.18
N VAL A 4 -8.55 -8.03 7.51
CA VAL A 4 -8.40 -6.94 6.53
C VAL A 4 -6.93 -6.72 6.17
N PRO A 5 -5.99 -6.56 7.11
CA PRO A 5 -4.62 -6.21 6.75
C PRO A 5 -3.88 -7.36 6.07
N PHE A 6 -4.09 -8.60 6.55
CA PHE A 6 -3.36 -9.76 6.03
C PHE A 6 -4.08 -10.46 4.88
N GLY A 7 -5.40 -10.34 4.77
CA GLY A 7 -6.18 -10.90 3.66
C GLY A 7 -6.24 -9.93 2.50
N ILE A 8 -7.00 -8.84 2.68
CA ILE A 8 -7.33 -7.91 1.60
C ILE A 8 -6.08 -7.17 1.12
N CYS A 9 -5.31 -6.52 2.01
CA CYS A 9 -4.13 -5.78 1.55
C CYS A 9 -3.14 -6.72 0.85
N TRP A 10 -2.89 -7.91 1.39
CA TRP A 10 -1.99 -8.88 0.77
C TRP A 10 -2.45 -9.32 -0.62
N GLN A 11 -3.76 -9.51 -0.82
CA GLN A 11 -4.32 -9.80 -2.14
C GLN A 11 -4.06 -8.67 -3.14
N PHE A 12 -4.23 -7.41 -2.73
CA PHE A 12 -3.91 -6.26 -3.57
C PHE A 12 -2.42 -6.12 -3.87
N PHE A 13 -1.54 -6.36 -2.89
CA PHE A 13 -0.09 -6.41 -3.11
C PHE A 13 0.27 -7.45 -4.19
N LYS A 14 -0.33 -8.65 -4.14
CA LYS A 14 -0.14 -9.64 -5.22
C LYS A 14 -0.65 -9.13 -6.56
N LEU A 15 -1.81 -8.48 -6.63
CA LEU A 15 -2.33 -7.94 -7.88
C LEU A 15 -1.38 -6.89 -8.49
N TRP A 16 -0.82 -6.00 -7.67
CA TRP A 16 0.06 -4.93 -8.13
C TRP A 16 1.46 -5.42 -8.50
N PHE A 17 2.01 -6.41 -7.80
CA PHE A 17 3.43 -6.78 -7.94
C PHE A 17 3.69 -8.18 -8.51
N ASP A 18 2.68 -9.03 -8.67
CA ASP A 18 2.85 -10.35 -9.31
C ASP A 18 3.02 -10.18 -10.83
N SER A 19 4.13 -10.71 -11.38
CA SER A 19 4.47 -10.62 -12.80
C SER A 19 3.43 -11.25 -13.71
N ARG A 20 2.53 -12.09 -13.19
CA ARG A 20 1.37 -12.63 -13.94
C ARG A 20 0.45 -11.53 -14.50
N TYR A 21 0.46 -10.34 -13.90
CA TYR A 21 -0.41 -9.24 -14.30
C TYR A 21 0.33 -8.15 -15.10
N TYR A 22 1.51 -8.43 -15.65
CA TYR A 22 2.34 -7.40 -16.31
C TYR A 22 1.64 -6.59 -17.42
N GLU A 23 0.65 -7.17 -18.09
CA GLU A 23 -0.14 -6.50 -19.15
C GLU A 23 -1.32 -5.67 -18.62
N LYS A 24 -1.55 -5.65 -17.31
CA LYS A 24 -2.68 -4.94 -16.71
C LYS A 24 -2.30 -3.53 -16.32
N ASP A 25 -3.22 -2.59 -16.55
CA ASP A 25 -3.04 -1.17 -16.18
C ASP A 25 -2.77 -0.91 -14.68
N PHE A 26 -3.04 -1.90 -13.82
CA PHE A 26 -2.81 -1.80 -12.38
C PHE A 26 -1.50 -2.43 -11.91
N TYR A 27 -0.69 -2.95 -12.83
CA TYR A 27 0.59 -3.55 -12.53
C TYR A 27 1.63 -2.47 -12.21
N LEU A 28 2.32 -2.65 -11.08
CA LEU A 28 3.31 -1.74 -10.52
C LEU A 28 4.69 -2.41 -10.37
N GLY A 29 4.86 -3.64 -10.86
CA GLY A 29 6.11 -4.38 -10.68
C GLY A 29 7.32 -3.75 -11.39
N THR A 30 7.11 -2.96 -12.44
CA THR A 30 8.19 -2.21 -13.12
C THR A 30 8.61 -0.95 -12.38
N THR A 31 7.75 -0.40 -11.51
CA THR A 31 7.97 0.86 -10.78
C THR A 31 8.33 0.63 -9.31
N VAL A 32 8.71 -0.59 -8.92
CA VAL A 32 8.99 -0.93 -7.51
C VAL A 32 10.14 -0.09 -6.95
N ASP A 33 11.20 0.11 -7.73
CA ASP A 33 12.36 0.91 -7.31
C ASP A 33 11.95 2.37 -7.06
N GLU A 34 11.15 2.96 -7.95
CA GLU A 34 10.62 4.32 -7.79
C GLU A 34 9.67 4.45 -6.60
N ILE A 35 8.88 3.40 -6.33
CA ILE A 35 8.01 3.35 -5.15
C ILE A 35 8.84 3.28 -3.87
N ASP A 36 9.91 2.47 -3.86
CA ASP A 36 10.81 2.35 -2.72
C ASP A 36 11.54 3.66 -2.45
N GLU A 37 12.03 4.35 -3.49
CA GLU A 37 12.61 5.69 -3.35
C GLU A 37 11.60 6.70 -2.81
N LEU A 38 10.36 6.69 -3.32
CA LEU A 38 9.30 7.56 -2.83
C LEU A 38 8.99 7.28 -1.35
N LEU A 39 8.91 6.01 -0.95
CA LEU A 39 8.65 5.62 0.43
C LEU A 39 9.77 6.06 1.37
N LEU A 40 11.02 5.92 0.95
CA LEU A 40 12.19 6.39 1.71
C LEU A 40 12.25 7.92 1.78
N SER A 41 11.67 8.63 0.80
CA SER A 41 11.58 10.09 0.82
C SER A 41 10.57 10.61 1.87
N PHE A 42 9.60 9.80 2.27
CA PHE A 42 8.65 10.20 3.31
C PHE A 42 9.38 10.35 4.64
N ARG A 43 9.35 11.57 5.19
CA ARG A 43 9.82 11.82 6.54
C ARG A 43 8.83 11.16 7.52
N PRO A 44 9.30 10.42 8.54
CA PRO A 44 8.41 9.92 9.58
C PRO A 44 7.73 11.13 10.25
N SER A 45 6.41 11.22 10.10
CA SER A 45 5.60 12.18 10.86
C SER A 45 5.49 11.70 12.30
N MET A 46 5.23 12.60 13.27
CA MET A 46 5.19 12.24 14.70
C MET A 46 4.27 11.05 15.05
N ASN A 47 3.30 10.72 14.19
CA ASN A 47 2.35 9.63 14.39
C ASN A 47 2.81 8.26 13.84
N VAL A 48 3.90 8.20 13.06
CA VAL A 48 4.44 6.94 12.53
C VAL A 48 5.91 6.84 12.93
N SER A 49 6.16 6.14 14.04
CA SER A 49 7.49 6.06 14.67
C SER A 49 8.58 5.36 13.83
N ARG A 50 8.24 4.77 12.68
CA ARG A 50 9.18 4.02 11.84
C ARG A 50 8.99 4.36 10.36
N THR A 51 10.11 4.53 9.66
CA THR A 51 10.15 4.64 8.21
C THR A 51 9.49 3.41 7.59
N PRO A 52 8.62 3.56 6.57
CA PRO A 52 8.05 2.42 5.86
C PRO A 52 9.18 1.54 5.31
N ARG A 53 9.02 0.23 5.44
CA ARG A 53 9.92 -0.73 4.80
C ARG A 53 9.68 -0.70 3.29
N ARG A 54 10.73 -1.04 2.53
CA ARG A 54 10.66 -1.21 1.07
C ARG A 54 9.59 -2.24 0.69
N ILE A 55 8.85 -1.95 -0.37
CA ILE A 55 7.89 -2.86 -1.00
C ILE A 55 8.59 -4.10 -1.55
N SER A 56 9.86 -3.98 -1.95
CA SER A 56 10.69 -5.12 -2.31
C SER A 56 10.71 -6.22 -1.22
N ASP A 57 10.59 -5.85 0.06
CA ASP A 57 10.55 -6.76 1.20
C ASP A 57 9.12 -7.16 1.63
N GLN A 58 8.11 -6.96 0.76
CA GLN A 58 6.69 -7.19 1.05
C GLN A 58 6.41 -8.58 1.66
N ALA A 59 7.17 -9.61 1.26
CA ALA A 59 7.03 -10.98 1.77
C ALA A 59 7.24 -11.10 3.29
N HIS A 60 7.95 -10.16 3.90
CA HIS A 60 8.28 -10.13 5.32
C HIS A 60 7.48 -9.09 6.11
N PHE A 61 6.48 -8.46 5.49
CA PHE A 61 5.67 -7.44 6.15
C PHE A 61 4.87 -8.07 7.28
N LYS A 62 4.94 -7.42 8.45
CA LYS A 62 4.08 -7.75 9.58
C LYS A 62 2.71 -7.10 9.39
N ALA A 63 1.69 -7.66 10.04
CA ALA A 63 0.32 -7.13 9.96
C ALA A 63 0.23 -5.63 10.27
N HIS A 64 0.99 -5.13 11.25
CA HIS A 64 1.01 -3.70 11.59
C HIS A 64 1.63 -2.84 10.49
N GLU A 65 2.65 -3.34 9.77
CA GLU A 65 3.27 -2.62 8.65
C GLU A 65 2.28 -2.49 7.49
N LEU A 66 1.46 -3.53 7.24
CA LEU A 66 0.38 -3.49 6.26
C LEU A 66 -0.73 -2.52 6.64
N VAL A 67 -1.07 -2.40 7.93
CA VAL A 67 -2.03 -1.39 8.42
C VAL A 67 -1.50 0.02 8.21
N ILE A 68 -0.24 0.27 8.58
CA ILE A 68 0.41 1.58 8.39
C ILE A 68 0.48 1.92 6.90
N TRP A 69 0.85 0.96 6.05
CA TRP A 69 0.80 1.12 4.60
C TRP A 69 -0.60 1.53 4.14
N LEU A 70 -1.63 0.75 4.51
CA LEU A 70 -3.02 0.99 4.11
C LEU A 70 -3.47 2.40 4.49
N LEU A 71 -3.28 2.80 5.75
CA LEU A 71 -3.88 4.02 6.29
C LEU A 71 -3.06 5.29 6.04
N SER A 72 -1.73 5.17 5.93
CA SER A 72 -0.84 6.35 5.92
C SER A 72 -0.16 6.59 4.59
N TYR A 73 0.26 5.54 3.88
CA TYR A 73 1.16 5.68 2.72
C TYR A 73 0.52 5.29 1.39
N SER A 74 -0.40 4.34 1.39
CA SER A 74 -0.90 3.70 0.18
C SER A 74 -1.51 4.70 -0.80
N LEU A 75 -2.33 5.65 -0.33
CA LEU A 75 -2.95 6.65 -1.21
C LEU A 75 -1.94 7.60 -1.86
N ALA A 76 -0.95 8.07 -1.10
CA ALA A 76 0.08 8.97 -1.61
C ALA A 76 0.94 8.29 -2.68
N VAL A 77 1.28 7.01 -2.47
CA VAL A 77 2.03 6.21 -3.44
C VAL A 77 1.17 5.90 -4.66
N LEU A 78 0.03 5.25 -4.47
CA LEU A 78 -0.81 4.75 -5.56
C LEU A 78 -1.32 5.89 -6.45
N ASN A 79 -1.57 7.08 -5.91
CA ASN A 79 -1.98 8.24 -6.71
C ASN A 79 -0.92 8.71 -7.71
N LYS A 80 0.37 8.38 -7.49
CA LYS A 80 1.45 8.71 -8.42
C LYS A 80 1.59 7.67 -9.54
N PHE A 81 1.30 6.40 -9.26
CA PHE A 81 1.63 5.29 -10.16
C PHE A 81 0.41 4.61 -10.80
N LEU A 82 -0.78 4.71 -10.22
CA LEU A 82 -2.00 4.09 -10.75
C LEU A 82 -2.95 5.11 -11.41
N PRO A 83 -3.68 4.70 -12.45
CA PRO A 83 -4.81 5.46 -12.97
C PRO A 83 -5.84 5.78 -11.89
N SER A 84 -6.43 6.98 -11.95
CA SER A 84 -7.32 7.53 -10.93
C SER A 84 -8.51 6.61 -10.57
N LYS A 85 -9.00 5.81 -11.53
CA LYS A 85 -10.09 4.83 -11.31
C LYS A 85 -9.74 3.83 -10.20
N TYR A 86 -8.52 3.30 -10.18
CA TYR A 86 -8.09 2.31 -9.20
C TYR A 86 -7.82 2.95 -7.84
N VAL A 87 -7.22 4.15 -7.86
CA VAL A 87 -6.93 4.93 -6.66
C VAL A 87 -8.22 5.31 -5.94
N TYR A 88 -9.27 5.69 -6.68
CA TYR A 88 -10.58 6.00 -6.12
C TYR A 88 -11.22 4.78 -5.43
N HIS A 89 -11.23 3.61 -6.07
CA HIS A 89 -11.77 2.41 -5.41
C HIS A 89 -10.97 2.00 -4.19
N TRP A 90 -9.65 2.15 -4.24
CA TRP A 90 -8.79 1.90 -3.08
C TRP A 90 -9.05 2.91 -1.95
N SER A 91 -9.29 4.19 -2.25
CA SER A 91 -9.57 5.21 -1.24
C SER A 91 -10.86 4.93 -0.47
N LEU A 92 -11.89 4.39 -1.13
CA LEU A 92 -13.13 3.95 -0.46
C LEU A 92 -12.84 2.86 0.58
N LEU A 93 -11.96 1.90 0.27
CA LEU A 93 -11.54 0.87 1.21
C LEU A 93 -10.75 1.48 2.38
N VAL A 94 -9.76 2.33 2.09
CA VAL A 94 -8.95 3.00 3.12
C VAL A 94 -9.83 3.79 4.08
N GLU A 95 -10.79 4.55 3.56
CA GLU A 95 -11.74 5.34 4.34
C GLU A 95 -12.64 4.44 5.20
N ALA A 96 -13.24 3.40 4.62
CA ALA A 96 -14.06 2.45 5.36
C ALA A 96 -13.31 1.82 6.54
N ILE A 97 -12.05 1.41 6.32
CA ILE A 97 -11.22 0.82 7.39
C ILE A 97 -10.79 1.87 8.42
N SER A 98 -10.48 3.10 8.00
CA SER A 98 -10.18 4.20 8.91
C SER A 98 -11.36 4.52 9.83
N LEU A 99 -12.59 4.53 9.30
CA LEU A 99 -13.81 4.71 10.07
C LEU A 99 -14.03 3.58 11.08
N LEU A 100 -13.81 2.32 10.67
CA LEU A 100 -13.94 1.16 11.56
C LEU A 100 -12.86 1.10 12.65
N LEU A 101 -11.70 1.72 12.42
CA LEU A 101 -10.59 1.78 13.38
C LEU A 101 -10.64 2.98 14.32
N LYS A 102 -11.40 4.02 13.98
CA LYS A 102 -11.69 5.15 14.88
C LYS A 102 -12.69 4.66 15.95
N THR A 103 -12.15 4.12 17.03
CA THR A 103 -12.81 3.96 18.34
C THR A 103 -12.12 4.83 19.37
#